data_AF-A0A151ME57-F1
#
_entry.id   AF-A0A151ME57-F1
#
_cell.length_a   1.000
_cell.length_b   1.000
_cell.length_c   1.000
_cell.angle_alpha   90.00
_cell.angle_beta   90.00
_cell.angle_gamma   90.00
#
_symmetry.space_group_name_H-M   'P 1'
#
loop_
_entity.id
_entity.type
_entity.pdbx_description
1 polymer ?
#
loop_
_entity_poly.entity_id
_entity_poly.type
_entity_poly.pdbx_seq_one_letter_code
_entity_poly.pdbx_strand_id
1 'polypeptide(L)'
;MHRAIPPDKRVTMAIMKLASPSSLRYIMNQFGVAACTVRLATHEVCQLLKEIAANKIIHLVNPQQAIDGFNEKRFPSCVKTLDSTHIPVLCPEGAFTNRKRYASLILQAMVDHQGWFMNIYTK
;
A
#
# COMPACT_ATOMS: atom_id res chain seq x y z
N MET A 1 -4.44 25.04 -27.37
CA MET A 1 -3.87 23.75 -26.92
C MET A 1 -3.87 23.72 -25.40
N HIS A 2 -4.63 22.83 -24.77
CA HIS A 2 -4.49 22.63 -23.32
C HIS A 2 -3.16 21.96 -23.02
N ARG A 3 -2.39 22.53 -22.09
CA ARG A 3 -1.11 21.97 -21.67
C ARG A 3 -1.35 20.64 -20.96
N ALA A 4 -0.62 19.60 -21.36
CA ALA A 4 -0.70 18.30 -20.70
C ALA A 4 -0.38 18.43 -19.21
N ILE A 5 -1.13 17.71 -18.36
CA ILE A 5 -0.91 17.72 -16.92
C ILE A 5 0.38 16.95 -16.63
N PRO A 6 1.35 17.57 -15.92
CA PRO A 6 2.60 16.91 -15.55
C PRO A 6 2.38 15.61 -14.77
N PRO A 7 3.25 14.59 -14.96
CA PRO A 7 3.15 13.31 -14.26
C PRO A 7 3.01 13.44 -12.74
N ASP A 8 3.81 14.31 -12.10
CA ASP A 8 3.79 14.52 -10.65
C ASP A 8 2.43 14.99 -10.15
N LYS A 9 1.75 15.84 -10.91
CA LYS A 9 0.39 16.30 -10.57
C LYS A 9 -0.61 15.15 -10.69
N ARG A 10 -0.48 14.28 -11.71
CA ARG A 10 -1.36 13.10 -11.87
C ARG A 10 -1.19 12.13 -10.70
N VAL A 11 0.05 11.84 -10.33
CA VAL A 11 0.38 10.97 -9.19
C VAL A 11 -0.12 11.56 -7.88
N THR A 12 0.07 12.86 -7.64
CA THR A 12 -0.41 13.53 -6.42
C THR A 12 -1.94 13.48 -6.31
N MET A 13 -2.66 13.75 -7.41
CA MET A 13 -4.12 13.62 -7.45
C MET A 13 -4.57 12.20 -7.11
N ALA A 14 -3.93 11.19 -7.70
CA ALA A 14 -4.24 9.79 -7.44
C ALA A 14 -3.98 9.41 -5.97
N ILE A 15 -2.83 9.79 -5.40
CA ILE A 15 -2.50 9.55 -3.99
C ILE A 15 -3.53 10.23 -3.10
N MET A 16 -3.85 11.51 -3.32
CA MET A 16 -4.86 12.21 -2.51
C MET A 16 -6.24 11.56 -2.63
N LYS A 17 -6.58 10.97 -3.79
CA LYS A 17 -7.85 10.28 -3.99
C LYS A 17 -7.91 8.91 -3.30
N LEU A 18 -6.78 8.21 -3.20
CA LEU A 18 -6.69 6.84 -2.68
C LEU A 18 -6.34 6.79 -1.19
N ALA A 19 -5.48 7.69 -0.72
CA ALA A 19 -4.93 7.68 0.64
C ALA A 19 -5.74 8.53 1.64
N SER A 20 -6.64 9.39 1.15
CA SER A 20 -7.43 10.28 1.98
C SER A 20 -8.93 10.11 1.75
N PRO A 21 -9.78 10.31 2.77
CA PRO A 21 -11.24 10.35 2.61
C PRO A 21 -11.73 11.65 1.94
N SER A 22 -10.84 12.41 1.31
CA SER A 22 -11.14 13.71 0.72
C SER A 22 -12.18 13.59 -0.39
N SER A 23 -13.16 14.50 -0.37
CA SER A 23 -14.16 14.57 -1.44
C SER A 23 -13.52 14.85 -2.79
N LEU A 24 -14.10 14.32 -3.87
CA LEU A 24 -13.62 14.59 -5.24
C LEU A 24 -13.60 16.09 -5.55
N ARG A 25 -14.59 16.84 -5.04
CA ARG A 25 -14.70 18.30 -5.15
C ARG A 25 -13.50 19.00 -4.52
N TYR A 26 -13.04 18.56 -3.35
CA TYR A 26 -11.86 19.12 -2.72
C TYR A 26 -10.63 18.95 -3.61
N ILE A 27 -10.41 17.76 -4.16
CA ILE A 27 -9.27 17.48 -5.04
C ILE A 27 -9.37 18.33 -6.31
N MET A 28 -10.54 18.41 -6.94
CA MET A 28 -10.75 19.26 -8.12
C MET A 28 -10.37 20.72 -7.86
N ASN A 29 -10.79 21.26 -6.72
CA ASN A 29 -10.49 22.64 -6.33
C ASN A 29 -8.99 22.84 -6.08
N GLN A 30 -8.33 21.90 -5.38
CA GLN A 30 -6.89 22.00 -5.09
C GLN A 30 -6.02 21.98 -6.35
N PHE A 31 -6.44 21.26 -7.38
CA PHE A 31 -5.66 21.14 -8.62
C PHE A 31 -6.18 22.03 -9.76
N GLY A 32 -7.33 22.69 -9.61
CA GLY A 32 -7.96 23.51 -10.63
C GLY A 32 -8.35 22.72 -11.88
N VAL A 33 -8.87 21.49 -11.69
CA VAL A 33 -9.20 20.56 -12.79
C VAL A 33 -10.61 20.01 -12.70
N ALA A 34 -11.13 19.56 -13.83
CA ALA A 34 -12.42 18.89 -13.90
C ALA A 34 -12.40 17.51 -13.21
N ALA A 35 -13.57 17.04 -12.79
CA ALA A 35 -13.75 15.74 -12.14
C ALA A 35 -13.24 14.58 -13.00
N CYS A 36 -13.47 14.64 -14.31
CA CYS A 36 -13.01 13.64 -15.27
C CYS A 36 -11.49 13.51 -15.26
N THR A 37 -10.77 14.63 -15.19
CA THR A 37 -9.32 14.66 -15.12
C THR A 37 -8.76 13.95 -13.89
N VAL A 38 -9.33 14.20 -12.71
CA VAL A 38 -8.92 13.52 -11.47
C VAL A 38 -9.17 12.01 -11.57
N ARG A 39 -10.34 11.62 -12.10
CA ARG A 39 -10.71 10.21 -12.29
C ARG A 39 -9.78 9.51 -13.28
N LEU A 40 -9.48 10.14 -14.41
CA LEU A 40 -8.55 9.63 -15.41
C LEU A 40 -7.16 9.45 -14.82
N ALA A 41 -6.61 10.48 -14.18
CA ALA A 41 -5.30 10.39 -13.52
C ALA A 41 -5.26 9.29 -12.46
N THR A 42 -6.31 9.16 -11.64
CA THR A 42 -6.41 8.09 -10.64
C THR A 42 -6.42 6.72 -11.30
N HIS A 43 -7.19 6.55 -12.37
CA HIS A 43 -7.27 5.28 -13.10
C HIS A 43 -5.93 4.91 -13.76
N GLU A 44 -5.30 5.85 -14.48
CA GLU A 44 -3.98 5.65 -15.11
C GLU A 44 -2.93 5.24 -14.08
N VAL A 45 -2.85 5.95 -12.95
CA VAL A 45 -1.90 5.63 -11.87
C VAL A 45 -2.21 4.26 -11.27
N CYS A 46 -3.47 3.90 -11.04
CA CYS A 46 -3.85 2.58 -10.56
C CYS A 46 -3.44 1.46 -11.53
N GLN A 47 -3.60 1.65 -12.84
CA GLN A 47 -3.17 0.67 -13.84
C GLN A 47 -1.65 0.51 -13.85
N LEU A 48 -0.92 1.63 -13.86
CA LEU A 48 0.54 1.61 -13.78
C LEU A 48 1.05 0.93 -12.50
N LEU A 49 0.40 1.19 -11.35
CA LEU A 49 0.72 0.53 -10.10
C LEU A 49 0.47 -0.98 -10.16
N LYS A 50 -0.59 -1.44 -10.83
CA LYS A 50 -0.82 -2.87 -11.05
C LYS A 50 0.29 -3.50 -11.88
N GLU A 51 0.73 -2.82 -12.94
CA GLU A 51 1.82 -3.31 -13.81
C GLU A 51 3.15 -3.37 -13.05
N ILE A 52 3.51 -2.30 -12.33
CA ILE A 52 4.74 -2.24 -11.52
C ILE A 52 4.70 -3.28 -10.39
N ALA A 53 3.54 -3.48 -9.77
CA ALA A 53 3.37 -4.39 -8.66
C ALA A 53 3.01 -5.81 -9.10
N ALA A 54 2.84 -6.12 -10.40
CA ALA A 54 2.36 -7.42 -10.87
C ALA A 54 3.15 -8.60 -10.29
N ASN A 55 4.48 -8.46 -10.19
CA ASN A 55 5.37 -9.48 -9.64
C ASN A 55 5.48 -9.45 -8.10
N LYS A 56 4.77 -8.54 -7.43
CA LYS A 56 4.78 -8.31 -5.98
C LYS A 56 3.38 -8.44 -5.35
N ILE A 57 2.36 -8.79 -6.14
CA ILE A 57 1.00 -9.04 -5.63
C ILE A 57 0.98 -10.40 -4.97
N ILE A 58 0.67 -10.41 -3.66
CA ILE A 58 0.38 -11.64 -2.93
C ILE A 58 -1.06 -12.04 -3.28
N HIS A 59 -1.19 -13.01 -4.17
CA HIS A 59 -2.48 -13.57 -4.55
C HIS A 59 -3.08 -14.37 -3.40
N LEU A 60 -4.39 -14.25 -3.22
CA LEU A 60 -5.14 -15.04 -2.26
C LEU A 60 -6.01 -16.04 -3.00
N VAL A 61 -5.75 -17.32 -2.77
CA VAL A 61 -6.41 -18.42 -3.49
C VAL A 61 -7.90 -18.53 -3.11
N ASN A 62 -8.27 -18.19 -1.87
CA ASN A 62 -9.67 -18.24 -1.41
C ASN A 62 -9.97 -17.12 -0.38
N PRO A 63 -10.37 -15.91 -0.83
CA PRO A 63 -10.68 -14.79 0.07
C PRO A 63 -11.82 -15.07 1.04
N GLN A 64 -12.85 -15.81 0.61
CA GLN A 64 -14.02 -16.05 1.45
C GLN A 64 -13.67 -16.94 2.63
N GLN A 65 -12.93 -18.03 2.40
CA GLN A 65 -12.45 -18.90 3.47
C GLN A 65 -11.57 -18.15 4.49
N ALA A 66 -10.71 -17.25 4.02
CA ALA A 66 -9.91 -16.43 4.92
C ALA A 66 -10.79 -15.51 5.78
N ILE A 67 -11.77 -14.85 5.18
CA ILE A 67 -12.73 -14.00 5.89
C ILE A 67 -13.50 -14.79 6.94
N ASP A 68 -14.02 -15.96 6.59
CA ASP A 68 -14.79 -16.80 7.51
C ASP A 68 -13.92 -17.27 8.68
N GLY A 69 -12.69 -17.71 8.41
CA GLY A 69 -11.76 -18.12 9.47
C GLY A 69 -11.32 -16.97 10.39
N PHE A 70 -11.21 -15.74 9.87
CA PHE A 70 -10.97 -14.56 10.71
C PHE A 70 -12.22 -14.10 11.47
N ASN A 71 -13.42 -14.27 10.90
CA ASN A 71 -14.68 -14.00 11.58
C ASN A 71 -14.83 -14.87 12.84
N GLU A 72 -14.49 -16.17 12.76
CA GLU A 72 -14.46 -17.08 13.92
C GLU A 72 -13.53 -16.58 15.03
N LYS A 73 -12.45 -15.88 14.64
CA LYS A 73 -11.47 -15.27 15.55
C LYS A 73 -11.85 -13.85 15.99
N ARG A 74 -13.07 -13.38 15.67
CA ARG A 74 -13.59 -12.04 15.98
C ARG A 74 -12.87 -10.89 15.27
N PHE A 75 -12.28 -11.15 14.11
CA PHE A 75 -11.71 -10.14 13.22
C PHE A 75 -12.56 -10.00 11.95
N PRO A 76 -13.70 -9.28 12.00
CA PRO A 76 -14.62 -9.21 10.88
C PRO A 76 -14.00 -8.56 9.65
N SER A 77 -14.31 -9.12 8.47
CA SER A 77 -13.79 -8.63 7.17
C SER A 77 -12.28 -8.62 7.05
N CYS A 78 -11.57 -9.36 7.92
CA CYS A 78 -10.14 -9.54 7.82
C CYS A 78 -9.82 -10.68 6.85
N VAL A 79 -8.79 -10.49 6.03
CA VAL A 79 -8.39 -11.45 5.00
C VAL A 79 -7.01 -12.03 5.30
N LYS A 80 -6.19 -11.26 6.02
CA LYS A 80 -4.80 -11.58 6.38
C LYS A 80 -4.34 -10.59 7.44
N THR A 81 -3.40 -10.98 8.26
CA THR A 81 -2.73 -10.08 9.20
C THR A 81 -1.31 -9.81 8.72
N LEU A 82 -0.86 -8.59 8.92
CA LEU A 82 0.46 -8.11 8.52
C LEU A 82 1.14 -7.53 9.74
N ASP A 83 2.34 -8.01 10.05
CA ASP A 83 3.17 -7.42 11.09
C ASP A 83 4.64 -7.36 10.63
N SER A 84 5.44 -6.57 11.32
CA SER A 84 6.87 -6.44 11.06
C SER A 84 7.66 -6.43 12.36
N THR A 85 8.82 -7.10 12.33
CA THR A 85 9.77 -7.09 13.45
C THR A 85 11.13 -6.57 12.99
N HIS A 86 11.84 -5.91 13.90
CA HIS A 86 13.19 -5.41 13.68
C HIS A 86 14.20 -6.43 14.23
N ILE A 87 14.97 -7.05 13.34
CA ILE A 87 16.06 -7.97 13.70
C ILE A 87 17.35 -7.15 13.82
N PRO A 88 17.99 -7.08 15.00
CA PRO A 88 19.24 -6.36 15.15
C PRO A 88 20.34 -6.89 14.23
N VAL A 89 21.10 -5.99 13.61
CA VAL A 89 22.28 -6.32 12.79
C VAL A 89 23.45 -5.45 13.18
N LEU A 90 24.65 -5.89 12.83
CA LEU A 90 25.85 -5.05 12.93
C LEU A 90 25.69 -3.85 11.99
N CYS A 91 25.86 -2.65 12.54
CA CYS A 91 25.71 -1.41 11.81
C CYS A 91 26.99 -1.17 10.96
N PRO A 92 26.91 -1.15 9.62
CA PRO A 92 28.00 -0.59 8.84
C PRO A 92 28.11 0.92 9.12
N GLU A 93 29.33 1.46 9.09
CA GLU A 93 29.56 2.89 9.36
C GLU A 93 28.67 3.77 8.47
N GLY A 94 27.94 4.72 9.08
CA GLY A 94 27.03 5.63 8.38
C GLY A 94 25.63 5.07 8.06
N ALA A 95 25.25 3.89 8.54
CA ALA A 95 23.91 3.34 8.27
C ALA A 95 22.80 3.97 9.13
N PHE A 96 21.59 4.00 8.55
CA PHE A 96 20.39 4.50 9.20
C PHE A 96 20.00 3.63 10.41
N THR A 97 19.91 4.23 11.59
CA THR A 97 19.41 3.55 12.80
C THR A 97 17.90 3.69 12.91
N ASN A 98 17.22 2.64 13.38
CA ASN A 98 15.79 2.71 13.65
C ASN A 98 15.47 3.70 14.81
N ARG A 99 14.17 3.91 15.11
CA ARG A 99 13.72 4.78 16.21
C ARG A 99 14.30 4.40 17.59
N LYS A 100 14.69 3.13 17.78
CA LYS A 100 15.30 2.59 19.00
C LYS A 100 16.84 2.69 18.99
N ARG A 101 17.43 3.41 18.03
CA ARG A 101 18.88 3.71 17.92
C ARG A 101 19.78 2.48 17.72
N TYR A 102 19.28 1.44 17.07
CA TYR A 102 20.12 0.33 16.62
C TYR A 102 19.92 0.05 15.12
N ALA A 103 20.92 -0.55 14.47
CA ALA A 103 20.81 -1.04 13.11
C ALA A 103 19.99 -2.34 13.08
N SER A 104 19.04 -2.44 12.15
CA SER A 104 18.14 -3.57 12.08
C SER A 104 17.66 -3.83 10.66
N LEU A 105 17.48 -5.10 10.33
CA LEU A 105 16.68 -5.52 9.17
C LEU A 105 15.20 -5.58 9.58
N ILE A 106 14.32 -5.13 8.70
CA ILE A 106 12.86 -5.24 8.87
C ILE A 106 12.43 -6.55 8.25
N LEU A 107 11.93 -7.47 9.07
CA LEU A 107 11.24 -8.67 8.63
C LEU A 107 9.73 -8.41 8.70
N GLN A 108 9.08 -8.34 7.56
CA GLN A 108 7.63 -8.22 7.44
C GLN A 108 7.04 -9.59 7.07
N ALA A 109 6.04 -10.03 7.83
CA ALA A 109 5.37 -11.29 7.61
C ALA A 109 3.86 -11.10 7.50
N MET A 110 3.27 -11.81 6.53
CA MET A 110 1.83 -11.88 6.34
C MET A 110 1.37 -13.29 6.68
N VAL A 111 0.35 -13.41 7.51
CA VAL A 111 -0.22 -14.71 7.90
C VAL A 111 -1.73 -14.78 7.64
N ASP A 112 -2.20 -16.00 7.45
CA ASP A 112 -3.63 -16.29 7.31
C ASP A 112 -4.33 -16.48 8.67
N HIS A 113 -5.60 -16.85 8.64
CA HIS A 113 -6.42 -17.11 9.82
C HIS A 113 -5.91 -18.30 10.66
N GLN A 114 -5.14 -19.22 10.08
CA GLN A 114 -4.53 -20.36 10.77
C GLN A 114 -3.17 -20.01 11.39
N GLY A 115 -2.63 -18.84 11.06
CA GLY A 115 -1.31 -18.38 11.49
C GLY A 115 -0.19 -18.86 10.56
N TRP A 116 -0.51 -19.35 9.36
CA TRP A 116 0.48 -19.80 8.39
C TRP A 116 1.05 -18.62 7.60
N PHE A 117 2.37 -18.64 7.40
CA PHE A 117 3.05 -17.63 6.60
C PHE A 117 2.62 -17.71 5.13
N MET A 118 1.98 -16.65 4.66
CA MET A 118 1.62 -16.48 3.26
C MET A 118 2.72 -15.78 2.47
N ASN A 119 3.44 -14.87 3.12
CA ASN A 119 4.53 -14.12 2.50
C ASN A 119 5.47 -13.57 3.56
N ILE A 120 6.76 -13.58 3.24
CA ILE A 120 7.82 -12.99 4.06
C ILE A 120 8.61 -12.03 3.18
N TYR A 121 8.87 -10.83 3.70
CA TYR A 121 9.66 -9.81 3.02
C TYR A 121 10.69 -9.20 3.97
N THR A 122 11.92 -9.05 3.52
CA THR A 122 13.03 -8.47 4.30
C THR A 122 13.55 -7.20 3.63
N LYS A 123 13.81 -6.16 4.41
CA LYS A 123 14.44 -4.91 3.95
C LYS A 123 15.45 -4.36 4.95
#